data_AF-A0A7X5VMF7-F1
#
_entry.id   AF-A0A7X5VMF7-F1
#
_cell.length_a   1.000
_cell.length_b   1.000
_cell.length_c   1.000
_cell.angle_alpha   90.00
_cell.angle_beta   90.00
_cell.angle_gamma   90.00
#
_symmetry.space_group_name_H-M   'P 1'
#
loop_
_entity.id
_entity.type
_entity.pdbx_description
1 polymer ?
#
loop_
_entity_poly.entity_id
_entity_poly.type
_entity_poly.pdbx_seq_one_letter_code
_entity_poly.pdbx_strand_id
1 'polypeptide(L)'
;TVGGRKMYGGGGIRPDYIVESPNPPALIYRLVRENLLFDFSVNYVNEHEDLQRGFEIDDDDTMLESFEEFLGSRDFEYEAEDFAAATEFFSVRIKAQIGRLLWGAEEESRILADSDPQIQKALEVFGEAADLHSRVLRLEESDPDLLAEAEESAP
;
A
#
# COMPACT_ATOMS: atom_id res chain seq x y z
N THR A 1 32.04 16.01 -32.01
CA THR A 1 31.40 14.82 -31.40
C THR A 1 30.12 15.29 -30.71
N VAL A 2 29.02 15.32 -31.45
CA VAL A 2 27.92 14.31 -31.49
C VAL A 2 27.28 14.10 -30.12
N GLY A 3 26.01 14.54 -30.01
CA GLY A 3 25.07 13.98 -29.03
C GLY A 3 24.69 14.85 -27.84
N GLY A 4 24.38 16.14 -28.05
CA GLY A 4 23.79 16.97 -27.00
C GLY A 4 22.42 16.44 -26.57
N ARG A 5 22.34 15.82 -25.40
CA ARG A 5 21.07 15.76 -24.67
C ARG A 5 20.84 17.13 -24.05
N LYS A 6 19.93 17.88 -24.67
CA LYS A 6 19.42 19.15 -24.14
C LYS A 6 18.58 18.84 -22.90
N MET A 7 19.20 18.88 -21.73
CA MET A 7 18.48 18.82 -20.45
C MET A 7 17.73 20.14 -20.28
N TYR A 8 16.40 20.11 -20.41
CA TYR A 8 15.57 21.21 -19.95
C TYR A 8 15.47 21.08 -18.43
N GLY A 9 16.36 21.77 -17.71
CA GLY A 9 16.29 21.85 -16.26
C GLY A 9 14.94 22.45 -15.85
N GLY A 10 14.15 21.68 -15.10
CA GLY A 10 12.93 22.19 -14.45
C GLY A 10 11.73 21.25 -14.35
N GLY A 11 11.77 20.05 -14.94
CA GLY A 11 10.71 19.05 -14.79
C GLY A 11 11.32 17.70 -14.47
N GLY A 12 11.08 17.20 -13.25
CA GLY A 12 11.63 15.93 -12.78
C GLY A 12 11.36 14.78 -13.76
N ILE A 13 12.19 13.74 -13.67
CA ILE A 13 12.01 12.46 -14.37
C ILE A 13 10.52 12.08 -14.29
N ARG A 14 9.81 12.14 -15.42
CA ARG A 14 8.42 11.68 -15.48
C ARG A 14 8.47 10.18 -15.22
N PRO A 15 7.84 9.67 -14.16
CA PRO A 15 7.85 8.24 -13.89
C PRO A 15 7.13 7.52 -15.04
N ASP A 16 7.64 6.35 -15.41
CA ASP A 16 7.06 5.51 -16.45
C ASP A 16 5.67 4.97 -16.05
N TYR A 17 5.39 4.92 -14.75
CA TYR A 17 4.07 4.60 -14.18
C TYR A 17 3.60 5.71 -13.24
N ILE A 18 2.36 6.16 -13.42
CA ILE A 18 1.69 7.07 -12.48
C ILE A 18 0.72 6.22 -11.66
N VAL A 19 1.00 6.09 -10.36
CA VAL A 19 0.08 5.49 -9.39
C VAL A 19 -0.58 6.63 -8.63
N GLU A 20 -1.90 6.76 -8.80
CA GLU A 20 -2.68 7.76 -8.05
C GLU A 20 -2.82 7.31 -6.60
N SER A 21 -2.36 8.15 -5.66
CA SER A 21 -2.68 7.94 -4.24
C SER A 21 -4.15 8.30 -4.03
N PRO A 22 -4.98 7.38 -3.49
CA PRO A 22 -6.38 7.67 -3.27
C PRO A 22 -6.52 8.77 -2.21
N ASN A 23 -7.42 9.72 -2.44
CA ASN A 23 -7.73 10.73 -1.43
C ASN A 23 -8.52 10.07 -0.30
N PRO A 24 -8.14 10.27 0.98
CA PRO A 24 -8.91 9.77 2.10
C PRO A 24 -10.35 10.32 2.06
N PRO A 25 -11.38 9.48 2.26
CA PRO A 25 -12.76 9.92 2.37
C PRO A 25 -12.94 10.95 3.49
N ALA A 26 -13.96 11.82 3.36
CA ALA A 26 -14.24 12.88 4.34
C ALA A 26 -14.42 12.33 5.77
N LEU A 27 -15.01 11.14 5.90
CA LEU A 27 -15.22 10.45 7.16
C LEU A 27 -13.92 10.19 7.92
N ILE A 28 -12.83 9.85 7.23
CA ILE A 28 -11.52 9.58 7.85
C ILE A 28 -11.03 10.80 8.63
N TYR A 29 -11.19 12.01 8.08
CA TYR A 29 -10.79 13.22 8.79
C TYR A 29 -11.57 13.46 10.07
N ARG A 30 -12.86 13.10 10.09
CA ARG A 30 -13.70 13.19 11.30
C ARG A 30 -13.25 12.18 12.34
N LEU A 31 -13.06 10.92 11.94
CA LEU A 31 -12.59 9.83 12.81
C LEU A 31 -11.23 10.16 13.44
N VAL A 32 -10.30 10.72 12.66
CA VAL A 32 -8.97 11.14 13.14
C VAL A 32 -9.08 12.35 14.07
N ARG A 33 -9.89 13.35 13.72
CA ARG A 33 -10.07 14.56 14.54
C ARG A 33 -10.63 14.24 15.92
N GLU A 34 -11.50 13.24 16.01
CA GLU A 34 -12.12 12.77 17.26
C GLU A 34 -11.33 11.64 17.92
N ASN A 35 -10.15 11.30 17.37
CA ASN A 35 -9.23 10.28 17.87
C ASN A 35 -9.83 8.86 17.95
N LEU A 36 -10.92 8.60 17.23
CA LEU A 36 -11.71 7.38 17.35
C LEU A 36 -10.96 6.14 16.86
N LEU A 37 -10.12 6.27 15.83
CA LEU A 37 -9.28 5.17 15.35
C LEU A 37 -8.26 4.73 16.39
N PHE A 38 -7.66 5.69 17.11
CA PHE A 38 -6.69 5.41 18.16
C PHE A 38 -7.37 4.79 19.37
N ASP A 39 -8.45 5.40 19.84
CA ASP A 39 -9.21 4.93 20.99
C ASP A 39 -9.71 3.49 20.77
N PHE A 40 -10.26 3.21 19.59
CA PHE A 40 -10.67 1.85 19.21
C PHE A 40 -9.49 0.87 19.23
N SER A 41 -8.35 1.25 18.63
CA SER A 41 -7.16 0.38 18.59
C SER A 41 -6.66 0.02 19.99
N VAL A 42 -6.74 0.95 20.94
CA VAL A 42 -6.38 0.69 22.34
C VAL A 42 -7.36 -0.30 22.99
N ASN A 43 -8.67 -0.10 22.79
CA ASN A 43 -9.68 -1.01 23.32
C ASN A 43 -9.53 -2.41 22.74
N TYR A 44 -9.38 -2.51 21.43
CA TYR A 44 -9.25 -3.76 20.70
C TYR A 44 -8.07 -4.59 21.20
N VAL A 45 -6.90 -3.97 21.41
CA VAL A 45 -5.71 -4.64 21.96
C VAL A 45 -5.92 -5.13 23.39
N ASN A 46 -6.67 -4.39 24.22
CA ASN A 46 -6.96 -4.81 25.59
C ASN A 46 -7.95 -5.99 25.64
N GLU A 47 -8.82 -6.11 24.63
CA GLU A 47 -9.79 -7.20 24.52
C GLU A 47 -9.21 -8.46 23.84
N HIS A 48 -8.16 -8.29 23.03
CA HIS A 48 -7.50 -9.35 22.26
C HIS A 48 -6.01 -9.47 22.65
N GLU A 49 -5.74 -9.99 23.85
CA GLU A 49 -4.38 -10.11 24.39
C GLU A 49 -3.48 -11.10 23.62
N ASP A 50 -4.06 -11.98 22.80
CA ASP A 50 -3.38 -13.06 22.06
C ASP A 50 -3.06 -12.72 20.59
N LEU A 51 -3.24 -11.46 20.19
CA LEU A 51 -2.89 -11.00 18.84
C LEU A 51 -1.43 -11.30 18.48
N GLN A 52 -1.23 -11.89 17.31
CA GLN A 52 0.08 -12.25 16.77
C GLN A 52 0.49 -11.32 15.62
N ARG A 53 1.80 -11.26 15.35
CA ARG A 53 2.31 -10.54 14.18
C ARG A 53 1.74 -11.14 12.91
N GLY A 54 1.37 -10.28 11.97
CA GLY A 54 0.72 -10.71 10.74
C GLY A 54 -0.74 -11.16 10.96
N PHE A 55 -1.38 -10.74 12.06
CA PHE A 55 -2.83 -10.82 12.14
C PHE A 55 -3.42 -10.06 10.96
N GLU A 56 -4.44 -10.65 10.35
CA GLU A 56 -5.26 -9.96 9.37
C GLU A 56 -6.52 -9.46 10.06
N ILE A 57 -7.12 -8.42 9.49
CA ILE A 57 -8.48 -8.07 9.87
C ILE A 57 -9.33 -9.22 9.34
N ASP A 58 -9.96 -9.97 10.25
CA ASP A 58 -10.67 -11.20 9.90
C ASP A 58 -11.57 -11.01 8.68
N ASP A 59 -11.53 -11.99 7.77
CA ASP A 59 -12.48 -12.11 6.65
C ASP A 59 -13.93 -12.31 7.13
N ASP A 60 -14.13 -12.56 8.43
CA ASP A 60 -15.43 -12.72 9.11
C ASP A 60 -16.00 -11.39 9.68
N ASP A 61 -15.48 -10.23 9.25
CA ASP A 61 -15.98 -8.88 9.60
C ASP A 61 -15.98 -8.52 11.12
N THR A 62 -15.41 -9.36 11.99
CA THR A 62 -15.54 -9.22 13.45
C THR A 62 -14.95 -7.92 14.00
N MET A 63 -13.83 -7.44 13.43
CA MET A 63 -13.26 -6.14 13.79
C MET A 63 -14.13 -4.97 13.33
N LEU A 64 -14.74 -5.08 12.14
CA LEU A 64 -15.61 -4.04 11.58
C LEU A 64 -16.88 -3.91 12.42
N GLU A 65 -17.51 -5.04 12.76
CA GLU A 65 -18.67 -5.05 13.67
C GLU A 65 -18.31 -4.42 15.02
N SER A 66 -17.17 -4.80 15.61
CA SER A 66 -16.69 -4.21 16.87
C SER A 66 -16.45 -2.70 16.75
N PHE A 67 -15.98 -2.24 15.58
CA PHE A 67 -15.75 -0.82 15.33
C PHE A 67 -17.07 -0.06 15.16
N GLU A 68 -18.06 -0.62 14.47
CA GLU A 68 -19.40 -0.04 14.38
C GLU A 68 -20.06 0.07 15.76
N GLU A 69 -19.97 -0.98 16.58
CA GLU A 69 -20.44 -0.96 17.97
C GLU A 69 -19.71 0.11 18.79
N PHE A 70 -18.40 0.24 18.63
CA PHE A 70 -17.60 1.27 19.29
C PHE A 70 -18.04 2.68 18.87
N LEU A 71 -18.26 2.94 17.57
CA LEU A 71 -18.73 4.23 17.09
C LEU A 71 -20.15 4.54 17.62
N GLY A 72 -21.02 3.54 17.67
CA GLY A 72 -22.34 3.64 18.30
C GLY A 72 -22.26 4.01 19.78
N SER A 73 -21.32 3.42 20.53
CA SER A 73 -21.09 3.73 21.95
C SER A 73 -20.56 5.16 22.20
N ARG A 74 -20.01 5.80 21.15
CA ARG A 74 -19.49 7.17 21.17
C ARG A 74 -20.47 8.19 20.59
N ASP A 75 -21.70 7.77 20.27
CA ASP A 75 -22.71 8.59 19.60
C ASP A 75 -22.16 9.25 18.32
N PHE A 76 -21.26 8.56 17.60
CA PHE A 76 -20.63 9.08 16.40
C PHE A 76 -21.53 8.86 15.18
N GLU A 77 -22.01 9.95 14.59
CA GLU A 77 -22.91 9.91 13.43
C GLU A 77 -22.14 9.77 12.11
N TYR A 78 -22.53 8.79 11.28
CA TYR A 78 -21.98 8.56 9.95
C TYR A 78 -23.06 8.04 8.99
N GLU A 79 -22.85 8.25 7.70
CA GLU A 79 -23.68 7.66 6.64
C GLU A 79 -23.08 6.31 6.22
N ALA A 80 -23.94 5.33 5.93
CA ALA A 80 -23.49 3.98 5.55
C ALA A 80 -22.62 3.98 4.28
N GLU A 81 -22.90 4.86 3.32
CA GLU A 81 -22.11 5.00 2.09
C GLU A 81 -20.71 5.57 2.38
N ASP A 82 -20.61 6.56 3.27
CA ASP A 82 -19.34 7.14 3.69
C ASP A 82 -18.49 6.13 4.48
N PHE A 83 -19.15 5.30 5.30
CA PHE A 83 -18.48 4.23 6.05
C PHE A 83 -17.90 3.18 5.11
N ALA A 84 -18.70 2.66 4.19
CA ALA A 84 -18.26 1.69 3.20
C ALA A 84 -17.10 2.22 2.32
N ALA A 85 -17.16 3.49 1.93
CA ALA A 85 -16.09 4.14 1.18
C ALA A 85 -14.79 4.31 2.00
N ALA A 86 -14.90 4.39 3.32
CA ALA A 86 -13.78 4.58 4.25
C ALA A 86 -13.22 3.29 4.83
N THR A 87 -13.90 2.15 4.65
CA THR A 87 -13.54 0.86 5.25
C THR A 87 -12.09 0.49 5.04
N GLU A 88 -11.61 0.49 3.80
CA GLU A 88 -10.22 0.14 3.49
C GLU A 88 -9.22 1.05 4.21
N PHE A 89 -9.50 2.37 4.22
CA PHE A 89 -8.64 3.36 4.84
C PHE A 89 -8.52 3.20 6.35
N PHE A 90 -9.65 3.10 7.06
CA PHE A 90 -9.59 2.99 8.50
C PHE A 90 -9.12 1.60 8.94
N SER A 91 -9.41 0.54 8.18
CA SER A 91 -8.91 -0.81 8.45
C SER A 91 -7.38 -0.86 8.45
N VAL A 92 -6.73 -0.38 7.40
CA VAL A 92 -5.27 -0.27 7.35
C VAL A 92 -4.74 0.57 8.50
N ARG A 93 -5.42 1.69 8.81
CA ARG A 93 -4.97 2.60 9.87
C ARG A 93 -5.08 1.97 11.27
N ILE A 94 -6.17 1.26 11.56
CA ILE A 94 -6.39 0.53 12.80
C ILE A 94 -5.36 -0.59 12.93
N LYS A 95 -5.16 -1.39 11.85
CA LYS A 95 -4.15 -2.46 11.82
C LYS A 95 -2.75 -1.92 12.12
N ALA A 96 -2.36 -0.82 11.48
CA ALA A 96 -1.08 -0.17 11.71
C ALA A 96 -0.95 0.37 13.14
N GLN A 97 -2.03 0.92 13.70
CA GLN A 97 -2.06 1.44 15.07
C GLN A 97 -1.96 0.33 16.12
N ILE A 98 -2.65 -0.80 15.92
CA ILE A 98 -2.49 -2.02 16.72
C ILE A 98 -1.04 -2.51 16.64
N GLY A 99 -0.49 -2.58 15.43
CA GLY A 99 0.89 -2.99 15.22
C GLY A 99 1.89 -2.11 15.96
N ARG A 100 1.63 -0.79 15.99
CA ARG A 100 2.39 0.17 16.78
C ARG A 100 2.31 -0.11 18.28
N LEU A 101 1.10 -0.36 18.79
CA LEU A 101 0.85 -0.58 20.22
C LEU A 101 1.52 -1.87 20.73
N LEU A 102 1.50 -2.94 19.93
CA LEU A 102 2.04 -4.25 20.32
C LEU A 102 3.53 -4.42 19.99
N TRP A 103 3.99 -3.90 18.86
CA TRP A 103 5.30 -4.23 18.28
C TRP A 103 6.16 -3.02 17.90
N GLY A 104 5.66 -1.80 18.13
CA GLY A 104 6.38 -0.56 17.92
C GLY A 104 6.28 0.01 16.50
N ALA A 105 6.92 1.17 16.31
CA ALA A 105 6.79 1.98 15.09
C ALA A 105 7.30 1.30 13.82
N GLU A 106 8.21 0.33 13.94
CA GLU A 106 8.71 -0.44 12.80
C GLU A 106 7.60 -1.30 12.17
N GLU A 107 6.76 -1.92 13.00
CA GLU A 107 5.66 -2.75 12.50
C GLU A 107 4.55 -1.89 11.90
N GLU A 108 4.24 -0.74 12.50
CA GLU A 108 3.35 0.27 11.90
C GLU A 108 3.83 0.66 10.50
N SER A 109 5.12 0.95 10.36
CA SER A 109 5.73 1.37 9.10
C SER A 109 5.65 0.27 8.04
N ARG A 110 5.87 -1.00 8.44
CA ARG A 110 5.71 -2.14 7.54
C ARG A 110 4.28 -2.29 7.05
N ILE A 111 3.30 -2.28 7.95
CA ILE A 111 1.88 -2.44 7.59
C ILE A 111 1.44 -1.33 6.62
N LEU A 112 1.80 -0.08 6.89
CA LEU A 112 1.47 1.04 6.01
C LEU A 112 2.15 0.92 4.64
N ALA A 113 3.41 0.46 4.60
CA ALA A 113 4.12 0.24 3.34
C ALA A 113 3.51 -0.91 2.53
N ASP A 114 3.12 -2.01 3.18
CA ASP A 114 2.50 -3.16 2.52
C ASP A 114 1.13 -2.78 1.92
N SER A 115 0.39 -1.86 2.53
CA SER A 115 -0.88 -1.37 1.99
C SER A 115 -0.74 -0.22 0.98
N ASP A 116 0.47 0.30 0.72
CA ASP A 116 0.67 1.45 -0.17
C ASP A 116 0.60 1.03 -1.65
N PRO A 117 -0.29 1.62 -2.47
CA PRO A 117 -0.42 1.27 -3.89
C PRO A 117 0.86 1.44 -4.70
N GLN A 118 1.72 2.40 -4.34
CA GLN A 118 2.99 2.64 -5.02
C GLN A 118 4.01 1.56 -4.68
N ILE A 119 4.04 1.09 -3.42
CA ILE A 119 4.89 -0.03 -3.00
C ILE A 119 4.42 -1.33 -3.64
N GLN A 120 3.11 -1.58 -3.68
CA GLN A 120 2.54 -2.72 -4.39
C GLN A 120 2.89 -2.71 -5.88
N LYS A 121 2.75 -1.56 -6.55
CA LYS A 121 3.14 -1.43 -7.97
C LYS A 121 4.64 -1.58 -8.17
N ALA A 122 5.46 -1.10 -7.23
CA ALA A 122 6.91 -1.29 -7.30
C ALA A 122 7.28 -2.78 -7.24
N LEU A 123 6.66 -3.56 -6.34
CA LEU A 123 6.86 -5.01 -6.25
C LEU A 123 6.43 -5.74 -7.54
N GLU A 124 5.28 -5.35 -8.12
CA GLU A 124 4.82 -5.89 -9.40
C GLU A 124 5.83 -5.63 -10.53
N VAL A 125 6.27 -4.37 -10.69
CA VAL A 125 7.21 -3.99 -11.75
C VAL A 125 8.59 -4.64 -11.55
N PHE A 126 9.07 -4.79 -10.32
CA PHE A 126 10.30 -5.54 -10.05
C PHE A 126 10.17 -7.03 -10.39
N GLY A 127 9.00 -7.62 -10.14
CA GLY A 127 8.68 -8.98 -10.56
C GLY A 127 8.69 -9.11 -12.09
N GLU A 128 8.01 -8.21 -12.81
CA GLU A 128 8.01 -8.16 -14.27
C GLU A 128 9.42 -8.02 -14.85
N ALA A 129 10.27 -7.18 -14.24
CA ALA A 129 11.66 -7.00 -14.64
C ALA A 129 12.49 -8.28 -14.47
N ALA A 130 12.31 -9.01 -13.36
CA ALA A 130 12.96 -10.29 -13.13
C ALA A 130 12.49 -11.36 -14.14
N ASP A 131 11.20 -11.37 -14.46
CA ASP A 131 10.61 -12.26 -15.45
C ASP A 131 11.13 -11.98 -16.86
N LEU A 132 11.18 -10.69 -17.27
CA LEU A 132 11.75 -10.26 -18.54
C LEU A 132 13.22 -10.67 -18.65
N HIS A 133 14.01 -10.47 -17.59
CA HIS A 133 15.40 -10.91 -17.55
C HIS A 133 15.53 -12.43 -17.75
N SER A 134 14.69 -13.22 -17.06
CA SER A 134 14.67 -14.69 -17.22
C SER A 134 14.23 -15.16 -18.60
N ARG A 135 13.39 -14.39 -19.30
CA ARG A 135 12.95 -14.68 -20.68
C ARG A 135 14.03 -14.33 -21.69
N VAL A 136 14.73 -13.21 -21.50
CA VAL A 136 15.88 -12.82 -22.32
C VAL A 136 16.99 -13.88 -22.22
N LEU A 137 17.36 -14.31 -21.01
CA LEU A 137 18.34 -15.39 -20.81
C LEU A 137 17.92 -16.71 -21.46
N ARG A 138 16.64 -17.09 -21.39
CA ARG A 138 16.13 -18.30 -22.05
C ARG A 138 16.09 -18.19 -23.57
N LEU A 139 15.84 -17.00 -24.10
CA LEU A 139 15.92 -16.73 -25.54
C LEU A 139 17.38 -16.81 -26.03
N GLU A 140 18.32 -16.22 -25.27
CA GLU A 140 19.78 -16.31 -25.50
C GLU A 140 20.30 -17.76 -25.50
N GLU A 141 19.75 -18.63 -24.65
CA GLU A 141 20.10 -20.07 -24.64
C GLU A 141 19.48 -20.86 -25.80
N SER A 142 18.39 -20.37 -26.39
CA SER A 142 17.60 -21.09 -27.41
C SER A 142 17.89 -20.69 -28.86
N ASP A 143 18.47 -19.51 -29.12
CA ASP A 143 18.79 -19.05 -30.48
C ASP A 143 19.98 -18.06 -30.48
N PRO A 144 21.23 -18.52 -30.75
CA PRO A 144 22.44 -17.70 -30.62
C PRO A 144 22.58 -16.60 -31.70
N ASP A 145 21.74 -16.61 -32.75
CA ASP A 145 21.83 -15.67 -33.87
C ASP A 145 21.14 -14.31 -33.61
N LEU A 146 20.35 -14.17 -32.53
CA LEU A 146 19.68 -12.90 -32.17
C LEU A 146 20.64 -11.81 -31.65
N LEU A 147 21.88 -12.16 -31.32
CA LEU A 147 22.91 -11.19 -30.94
C LEU A 147 23.36 -10.30 -32.12
N ALA A 148 23.27 -10.80 -33.36
CA ALA A 148 23.73 -10.05 -34.53
C ALA A 148 22.84 -8.85 -34.86
N GLU A 149 21.52 -8.97 -34.64
CA GLU A 149 20.56 -7.91 -34.97
C GLU A 149 20.45 -6.84 -33.87
N ALA A 150 20.74 -7.19 -32.61
CA ALA A 150 20.75 -6.25 -31.49
C ALA A 150 22.01 -5.37 -31.44
N GLU A 151 23.16 -5.89 -31.88
CA GLU A 151 24.40 -5.09 -31.99
C GLU A 151 24.43 -4.19 -33.24
N GLU A 152 23.65 -4.49 -34.29
CA GLU A 152 23.62 -3.68 -35.53
C GLU A 152 22.56 -2.55 -35.50
N SER A 153 21.60 -2.58 -34.56
CA SER A 153 20.54 -1.56 -34.44
C SER A 153 20.80 -0.49 -33.36
N ALA A 154 21.98 -0.50 -32.72
CA ALA A 154 22.40 0.56 -31.83
C ALA A 154 23.13 1.68 -32.61
N PRO A 155 22.56 2.90 -32.74
CA PRO A 155 23.28 4.05 -33.29
C PRO A 155 24.32 4.62 -32.33
#